data_AF-A0A4Q3YJU1-F1
#
_entry.id   AF-A0A4Q3YJU1-F1
#
_cell.length_a   1.000
_cell.length_b   1.000
_cell.length_c   1.000
_cell.angle_alpha   90.00
_cell.angle_beta   90.00
_cell.angle_gamma   90.00
#
_symmetry.space_group_name_H-M   'P 1'
#
loop_
_entity.id
_entity.type
_entity.pdbx_description
1 polymer ?
#
loop_
_entity_poly.entity_id
_entity_poly.type
_entity_poly.pdbx_seq_one_letter_code
_entity_poly.pdbx_strand_id
1 'polypeptide(L)'
;MSFVTGFLGELRLLRGSTSGHIALMTGILAPMLIGVAGGAIDVSSFVSHKSDLQSIADAAALGATKEAALNGWSSTVAVAVVNGYLEAHTRSGAEGTVRAKVDVEPAEKQVTVTLEQDHHPYFVVGYFVGSPQITVFATAQANNNVNICVIGLERADKATVSLETNAVISAPKCSLYSNSSSTSGLISSGNAKLTAQLSCSAGGYSGAPKNYNYDVPLTDCPAISDPMASRPPPT
;
A
#
# COMPACT_ATOMS: atom_id res chain seq x y z
N MET A 1 19.15 -35.35 -8.18
CA MET A 1 19.56 -36.46 -9.07
C MET A 1 19.14 -37.85 -8.57
N SER A 2 18.81 -38.09 -7.29
CA SER A 2 18.37 -39.43 -6.80
C SER A 2 16.94 -39.86 -7.17
N PHE A 3 16.05 -38.93 -7.55
CA PHE A 3 14.67 -39.28 -7.93
C PHE A 3 14.57 -39.94 -9.31
N VAL A 4 15.41 -39.52 -10.26
CA VAL A 4 15.41 -40.03 -11.63
C VAL A 4 15.92 -41.48 -11.69
N THR A 5 16.92 -41.82 -10.88
CA THR A 5 17.47 -43.18 -10.79
C THR A 5 16.50 -44.17 -10.12
N GLY A 6 15.69 -43.72 -9.15
CA GLY A 6 14.59 -44.51 -8.57
C GLY A 6 13.47 -44.79 -9.58
N PHE A 7 13.05 -43.76 -10.32
CA PHE A 7 12.00 -43.86 -11.35
C PHE A 7 12.38 -44.83 -12.49
N LEU A 8 13.65 -44.82 -12.91
CA LEU A 8 14.19 -45.75 -13.91
C LEU A 8 14.27 -47.21 -13.41
N GLY A 9 14.43 -47.43 -12.11
CA GLY A 9 14.42 -48.75 -11.49
C GLY A 9 13.03 -49.38 -11.46
N GLU A 10 12.00 -48.61 -11.11
CA GLU A 10 10.61 -49.07 -11.08
C GLU A 10 10.02 -49.29 -12.48
N LEU A 11 10.42 -48.49 -13.47
CA LEU A 11 10.08 -48.72 -14.89
C LEU A 11 10.58 -50.07 -15.41
N ARG A 12 11.68 -50.60 -14.86
CA ARG A 12 12.24 -51.90 -15.23
C ARG A 12 11.45 -53.07 -14.62
N LEU A 13 10.85 -52.88 -13.44
CA LEU A 13 9.94 -53.83 -12.80
C LEU A 13 8.57 -53.87 -13.49
N LEU A 14 8.06 -52.73 -13.95
CA LEU A 14 6.80 -52.65 -14.72
C LEU A 14 6.87 -53.39 -16.06
N ARG A 15 8.05 -53.41 -16.69
CA ARG A 15 8.27 -54.07 -17.99
C ARG A 15 8.20 -55.61 -17.95
N GLY A 16 8.26 -56.22 -16.75
CA GLY A 16 8.19 -57.67 -16.55
C GLY A 16 6.82 -58.21 -16.12
N SER A 17 5.83 -57.36 -15.89
CA SER A 17 4.54 -57.76 -15.31
C SER A 17 3.47 -57.98 -16.37
N THR A 18 2.99 -59.22 -16.52
CA THR A 18 2.02 -59.65 -17.56
C THR A 18 0.54 -59.52 -17.16
N SER A 19 0.25 -59.12 -15.92
CA SER A 19 -1.11 -59.09 -15.36
C SER A 19 -1.56 -57.69 -14.88
N GLY A 20 -0.96 -56.62 -15.41
CA GLY A 20 -1.17 -55.25 -14.93
C GLY A 20 -1.41 -54.18 -16.01
N HIS A 21 -2.35 -54.39 -16.93
CA HIS A 21 -2.68 -53.40 -17.98
C HIS A 21 -3.04 -52.02 -17.39
N ILE A 22 -3.76 -52.00 -16.26
CA ILE A 22 -4.14 -50.77 -15.56
C ILE A 22 -2.92 -50.06 -14.97
N ALA A 23 -1.95 -50.81 -14.42
CA ALA A 23 -0.72 -50.22 -13.86
C ALA A 23 0.14 -49.55 -14.95
N LEU A 24 0.21 -50.16 -16.14
CA LEU A 24 0.90 -49.57 -17.29
C LEU A 24 0.21 -48.30 -17.79
N MET A 25 -1.12 -48.31 -17.93
CA MET A 25 -1.87 -47.14 -18.36
C MET A 25 -1.78 -45.99 -17.35
N THR A 26 -1.89 -46.29 -16.06
CA THR A 26 -1.71 -45.30 -14.99
C THR A 26 -0.28 -44.77 -14.94
N GLY A 27 0.75 -45.62 -15.11
CA GLY A 27 2.15 -45.21 -15.10
C GLY A 27 2.52 -44.24 -16.22
N ILE A 28 1.83 -44.31 -17.37
CA ILE A 28 2.03 -43.40 -18.50
C ILE A 28 1.19 -42.12 -18.36
N LEU A 29 -0.06 -42.23 -17.90
CA LEU A 29 -0.98 -41.08 -17.79
C LEU A 29 -0.75 -40.23 -16.55
N ALA A 30 -0.31 -40.82 -15.43
CA ALA A 30 -0.07 -40.11 -14.17
C ALA A 30 0.91 -38.93 -14.30
N PRO A 31 2.11 -39.05 -14.91
CA PRO A 31 3.02 -37.92 -15.05
C PRO A 31 2.44 -36.80 -15.93
N MET A 32 1.64 -37.14 -16.96
CA MET A 32 0.97 -36.16 -17.80
C MET A 32 -0.07 -35.35 -17.02
N LEU A 33 -0.91 -36.04 -16.23
CA LEU A 33 -1.92 -35.39 -15.38
C LEU A 33 -1.29 -34.54 -14.27
N ILE A 34 -0.23 -35.04 -13.63
CA ILE A 34 0.51 -34.30 -12.59
C ILE A 34 1.17 -33.06 -13.21
N GLY A 35 1.75 -33.16 -14.40
CA GLY A 35 2.35 -32.01 -15.10
C GLY A 35 1.32 -30.91 -15.41
N VAL A 36 0.15 -31.29 -15.93
CA VAL A 36 -0.94 -30.33 -16.22
C VAL A 36 -1.49 -29.70 -14.94
N ALA A 37 -1.76 -30.50 -13.91
CA ALA A 37 -2.26 -30.01 -12.63
C ALA A 37 -1.24 -29.09 -11.93
N GLY A 38 0.03 -29.49 -11.90
CA GLY A 38 1.11 -28.68 -11.34
C GLY A 38 1.30 -27.36 -12.09
N GLY A 39 1.25 -27.37 -13.43
CA GLY A 39 1.33 -26.16 -14.22
C GLY A 39 0.16 -25.20 -13.97
N ALA A 40 -1.06 -25.72 -13.77
CA ALA A 40 -2.22 -24.90 -13.42
C ALA A 40 -2.05 -24.21 -12.05
N ILE A 41 -1.52 -24.92 -11.06
CA ILE A 41 -1.24 -24.37 -9.72
C ILE A 41 -0.18 -23.26 -9.81
N ASP A 42 0.89 -23.49 -10.56
CA ASP A 42 1.97 -22.51 -10.72
C ASP A 42 1.48 -21.23 -11.38
N VAL A 43 0.68 -21.34 -12.45
CA VAL A 43 0.10 -20.16 -13.13
C VAL A 43 -0.85 -19.42 -12.18
N SER A 44 -1.69 -20.14 -11.44
CA SER A 44 -2.58 -19.53 -10.46
C SER A 44 -1.79 -18.78 -9.39
N SER A 45 -0.75 -19.41 -8.83
CA SER A 45 0.12 -18.81 -7.83
C SER A 45 0.82 -17.57 -8.37
N PHE A 46 1.42 -17.66 -9.57
CA PHE A 46 2.11 -16.55 -10.22
C PHE A 46 1.20 -15.33 -10.43
N VAL A 47 -0.03 -15.56 -10.92
CA VAL A 47 -1.00 -14.47 -11.13
C VAL A 47 -1.41 -13.84 -9.80
N SER A 48 -1.65 -14.65 -8.76
CA SER A 48 -1.97 -14.15 -7.42
C SER A 48 -0.83 -13.31 -6.83
N HIS A 49 0.41 -13.78 -6.89
CA HIS A 49 1.58 -13.04 -6.41
C HIS A 49 1.83 -11.75 -7.19
N LYS A 50 1.70 -11.80 -8.52
CA LYS A 50 1.82 -10.58 -9.34
C LYS A 50 0.74 -9.55 -8.99
N SER A 51 -0.50 -9.99 -8.77
CA SER A 51 -1.60 -9.11 -8.36
C SER A 51 -1.35 -8.47 -6.99
N ASP A 52 -0.79 -9.24 -6.06
CA ASP A 52 -0.46 -8.76 -4.72
C ASP A 52 0.66 -7.69 -4.77
N LEU A 53 1.75 -7.97 -5.48
CA LEU A 53 2.82 -6.99 -5.74
C LEU A 53 2.30 -5.72 -6.42
N GLN A 54 1.40 -5.86 -7.39
CA GLN A 54 0.80 -4.70 -8.06
C GLN A 54 -0.03 -3.86 -7.07
N SER A 55 -0.84 -4.50 -6.22
CA SER A 55 -1.62 -3.79 -5.20
C SER A 55 -0.73 -2.98 -4.24
N ILE A 56 0.44 -3.52 -3.89
CA ILE A 56 1.41 -2.84 -3.03
C ILE A 56 2.07 -1.69 -3.78
N ALA A 57 2.48 -1.90 -5.03
CA ALA A 57 3.05 -0.86 -5.87
C ALA A 57 2.07 0.31 -6.05
N ASP A 58 0.79 0.02 -6.29
CA ASP A 58 -0.27 1.03 -6.44
C ASP A 58 -0.51 1.80 -5.14
N ALA A 59 -0.58 1.10 -4.00
CA ALA A 59 -0.73 1.73 -2.69
C ALA A 59 0.48 2.59 -2.31
N ALA A 60 1.70 2.10 -2.60
CA ALA A 60 2.94 2.82 -2.34
C ALA A 60 3.09 4.06 -3.24
N ALA A 61 2.79 3.94 -4.54
CA ALA A 61 2.80 5.06 -5.46
C ALA A 61 1.78 6.13 -5.04
N LEU A 62 0.53 5.74 -4.75
CA LEU A 62 -0.50 6.67 -4.31
C LEU A 62 -0.13 7.34 -2.96
N GLY A 63 0.43 6.57 -2.03
CA GLY A 63 0.93 7.09 -0.76
C GLY A 63 2.06 8.10 -0.93
N ALA A 64 3.05 7.79 -1.76
CA ALA A 64 4.19 8.68 -2.02
C ALA A 64 3.76 9.96 -2.75
N THR A 65 2.82 9.86 -3.69
CA THR A 65 2.30 11.01 -4.42
C THR A 65 1.43 11.93 -3.57
N LYS A 66 0.74 11.43 -2.54
CA LYS A 66 0.03 12.29 -1.57
C LYS A 66 0.98 13.24 -0.84
N GLU A 67 2.19 12.80 -0.51
CA GLU A 67 3.22 13.66 0.10
C GLU A 67 3.76 14.70 -0.90
N ALA A 68 3.72 14.41 -2.21
CA ALA A 68 4.09 15.35 -3.27
C ALA A 68 3.16 16.59 -3.36
N ALA A 69 1.97 16.52 -2.74
CA ALA A 69 1.10 17.68 -2.61
C ALA A 69 1.64 18.69 -1.57
N LEU A 70 2.43 18.26 -0.59
CA LEU A 70 2.90 19.10 0.51
C LEU A 70 4.12 19.95 0.13
N ASN A 71 4.26 21.11 0.79
CA ASN A 71 5.46 21.96 0.64
C ASN A 71 6.67 21.28 1.32
N GLY A 72 7.77 21.12 0.58
CA GLY A 72 9.00 20.48 1.09
C GLY A 72 9.18 19.02 0.70
N TRP A 73 8.38 18.52 -0.24
CA TRP A 73 8.55 17.18 -0.79
C TRP A 73 9.91 16.99 -1.47
N SER A 74 10.51 15.82 -1.23
CA SER A 74 11.79 15.40 -1.78
C SER A 74 11.72 13.95 -2.22
N SER A 75 12.61 13.57 -3.14
CA SER A 75 12.76 12.16 -3.56
C SER A 75 13.05 11.23 -2.37
N THR A 76 13.75 11.73 -1.35
CA THR A 76 14.04 10.96 -0.13
C THR A 76 12.78 10.62 0.68
N VAL A 77 11.81 11.55 0.76
CA VAL A 77 10.53 11.28 1.44
C VAL A 77 9.71 10.25 0.65
N ALA A 78 9.66 10.37 -0.68
CA ALA A 78 8.98 9.40 -1.53
C ALA A 78 9.55 7.98 -1.37
N VAL A 79 10.88 7.85 -1.36
CA VAL A 79 11.56 6.56 -1.13
C VAL A 79 11.25 6.00 0.27
N ALA A 80 11.25 6.84 1.31
CA ALA A 80 10.93 6.40 2.67
C ALA A 80 9.50 5.87 2.79
N VAL A 81 8.53 6.51 2.13
CA VAL A 81 7.14 6.04 2.10
C VAL A 81 7.05 4.67 1.43
N VAL A 82 7.65 4.51 0.24
CA VAL A 82 7.66 3.24 -0.50
C VAL A 82 8.29 2.12 0.33
N ASN A 83 9.42 2.38 0.99
CA ASN A 83 10.07 1.41 1.87
C ASN A 83 9.16 1.00 3.05
N GLY A 84 8.41 1.94 3.64
CA GLY A 84 7.44 1.62 4.69
C GLY A 84 6.33 0.67 4.23
N TYR A 85 5.85 0.79 2.99
CA TYR A 85 4.89 -0.16 2.41
C TYR A 85 5.53 -1.55 2.18
N LEU A 86 6.79 -1.59 1.74
CA LEU A 86 7.51 -2.86 1.58
C LEU A 86 7.76 -3.56 2.92
N GLU A 87 8.17 -2.83 3.95
CA GLU A 87 8.38 -3.38 5.29
C GLU A 87 7.09 -3.86 5.95
N ALA A 88 5.96 -3.20 5.67
CA ALA A 88 4.65 -3.69 6.12
C ALA A 88 4.29 -5.02 5.44
N HIS A 89 4.63 -5.15 4.15
CA HIS A 89 4.36 -6.37 3.38
C HIS A 89 5.27 -7.55 3.78
N THR A 90 6.56 -7.32 4.02
CA THR A 90 7.46 -8.37 4.52
C THR A 90 7.02 -8.88 5.90
N ARG A 91 6.51 -8.00 6.77
CA ARG A 91 5.91 -8.39 8.06
C ARG A 91 4.64 -9.24 7.94
N SER A 92 3.87 -9.10 6.87
CA SER A 92 2.69 -9.96 6.64
C SER A 92 3.02 -11.38 6.18
N GLY A 93 4.31 -11.76 6.13
CA GLY A 93 4.75 -13.12 5.80
C GLY A 93 5.07 -13.32 4.32
N ALA A 94 5.34 -12.24 3.58
CA ALA A 94 5.77 -12.34 2.20
C ALA A 94 7.22 -12.85 2.12
N GLU A 95 7.42 -13.98 1.45
CA GLU A 95 8.74 -14.55 1.17
C GLU A 95 9.31 -13.96 -0.13
N GLY A 96 10.61 -13.62 -0.14
CA GLY A 96 11.33 -13.12 -1.31
C GLY A 96 12.00 -11.75 -1.10
N THR A 97 13.08 -11.49 -1.84
CA THR A 97 13.72 -10.16 -1.82
C THR A 97 12.98 -9.27 -2.80
N VAL A 98 12.23 -8.29 -2.28
CA VAL A 98 11.58 -7.26 -3.10
C VAL A 98 12.51 -6.04 -3.20
N ARG A 99 12.94 -5.69 -4.40
CA ARG A 99 13.68 -4.45 -4.67
C ARG A 99 12.70 -3.39 -5.19
N ALA A 100 12.66 -2.23 -4.52
CA ALA A 100 11.96 -1.05 -5.01
C ALA A 100 12.92 -0.13 -5.76
N LYS A 101 12.47 0.36 -6.92
CA LYS A 101 13.02 1.53 -7.58
C LYS A 101 11.92 2.60 -7.62
N VAL A 102 12.25 3.80 -7.16
CA VAL A 102 11.31 4.94 -7.13
C VAL A 102 11.86 6.02 -8.04
N ASP A 103 11.07 6.39 -9.03
CA ASP A 103 11.34 7.50 -9.93
C ASP A 103 10.35 8.63 -9.66
N VAL A 104 10.87 9.84 -9.54
CA VAL A 104 10.15 10.98 -9.01
C VAL A 104 10.28 12.13 -9.99
N GLU A 105 9.15 12.57 -10.56
CA GLU A 105 9.08 13.70 -11.49
C GLU A 105 8.46 14.90 -10.78
N PRO A 106 9.27 15.91 -10.37
CA PRO A 106 8.77 17.00 -9.55
C PRO A 106 7.89 18.00 -10.24
N ALA A 107 8.08 18.20 -11.54
CA ALA A 107 7.29 19.15 -12.31
C ALA A 107 5.81 18.72 -12.35
N GLU A 108 5.58 17.41 -12.49
CA GLU A 108 4.27 16.81 -12.67
C GLU A 108 3.68 16.24 -11.38
N LYS A 109 4.38 16.34 -10.24
CA LYS A 109 4.02 15.67 -8.96
C LYS A 109 3.68 14.19 -9.17
N GLN A 110 4.50 13.52 -9.96
CA GLN A 110 4.31 12.13 -10.35
C GLN A 110 5.37 11.25 -9.69
N VAL A 111 4.94 10.10 -9.17
CA VAL A 111 5.82 9.07 -8.62
C VAL A 111 5.56 7.77 -9.34
N THR A 112 6.63 7.17 -9.85
CA THR A 112 6.63 5.83 -10.43
C THR A 112 7.37 4.89 -9.51
N VAL A 113 6.71 3.81 -9.11
CA VAL A 113 7.25 2.74 -8.27
C VAL A 113 7.39 1.49 -9.13
N THR A 114 8.60 0.94 -9.20
CA THR A 114 8.88 -0.37 -9.80
C THR A 114 9.26 -1.32 -8.68
N LEU A 115 8.53 -2.43 -8.55
CA LEU A 115 8.87 -3.51 -7.62
C LEU A 115 9.35 -4.72 -8.42
N GLU A 116 10.46 -5.29 -7.98
CA GLU A 116 11.06 -6.50 -8.52
C GLU A 116 11.15 -7.55 -7.42
N GLN A 117 10.50 -8.70 -7.62
CA GLN A 117 10.61 -9.84 -6.72
C GLN A 117 11.37 -10.99 -7.41
N ASP A 118 12.40 -11.46 -6.72
CA ASP A 118 13.24 -12.56 -7.15
C ASP A 118 13.03 -13.80 -6.26
N HIS A 119 13.27 -14.99 -6.84
CA HIS A 119 13.37 -16.28 -6.13
C HIS A 119 12.08 -16.84 -5.49
N HIS A 120 10.92 -16.67 -6.15
CA HIS A 120 9.70 -17.36 -5.69
C HIS A 120 9.66 -18.83 -6.14
N PRO A 121 9.53 -19.82 -5.24
CA PRO A 121 9.57 -21.24 -5.59
C PRO A 121 8.23 -21.73 -6.17
N TYR A 122 8.21 -22.00 -7.47
CA TYR A 122 7.09 -22.66 -8.16
C TYR A 122 7.32 -24.17 -8.30
N PHE A 123 6.26 -24.96 -8.30
CA PHE A 123 6.34 -26.43 -8.24
C PHE A 123 6.90 -27.05 -9.52
N VAL A 124 6.32 -26.73 -10.68
CA VAL A 124 6.74 -27.21 -12.00
C VAL A 124 7.77 -26.27 -12.60
N VAL A 125 7.48 -24.96 -12.66
CA VAL A 125 8.34 -23.96 -13.32
C VAL A 125 9.68 -23.83 -12.61
N GLY A 126 9.69 -23.87 -11.27
CA GLY A 126 10.92 -23.79 -10.48
C GLY A 126 11.87 -24.97 -10.71
N TYR A 127 11.34 -26.14 -11.06
CA TYR A 127 12.15 -27.34 -11.35
C TYR A 127 12.80 -27.32 -12.74
N PHE A 128 12.11 -26.79 -13.76
CA PHE A 128 12.55 -26.86 -15.16
C PHE A 128 13.23 -25.58 -15.68
N VAL A 129 12.83 -24.39 -15.19
CA VAL A 129 13.23 -23.10 -15.78
C VAL A 129 13.86 -22.16 -14.73
N GLY A 130 13.75 -22.50 -13.44
CA GLY A 130 14.13 -21.62 -12.33
C GLY A 130 12.99 -20.68 -11.92
N SER A 131 13.24 -19.78 -10.95
CA SER A 131 12.24 -18.82 -10.49
C SER A 131 12.16 -17.62 -11.47
N PRO A 132 11.01 -17.35 -12.11
CA PRO A 132 10.85 -16.15 -12.91
C PRO A 132 10.88 -14.89 -12.02
N GLN A 133 11.61 -13.87 -12.45
CA GLN A 133 11.57 -12.55 -11.82
C GLN A 133 10.19 -11.91 -12.12
N ILE A 134 9.51 -11.42 -11.09
CA ILE A 134 8.26 -10.67 -11.25
C ILE A 134 8.59 -9.19 -11.15
N THR A 135 8.31 -8.45 -12.22
CA THR A 135 8.42 -6.98 -12.23
C THR A 135 7.04 -6.37 -12.39
N VAL A 136 6.70 -5.44 -11.50
CA VAL A 136 5.47 -4.64 -11.57
C VAL A 136 5.81 -3.16 -11.53
N PHE A 137 4.96 -2.34 -12.14
CA PHE A 137 5.11 -0.89 -12.20
C PHE A 137 3.79 -0.22 -11.85
N ALA A 138 3.87 0.86 -11.07
CA ALA A 138 2.73 1.69 -10.70
C ALA A 138 3.13 3.16 -10.77
N THR A 139 2.31 3.97 -11.42
CA THR A 139 2.55 5.42 -11.55
C THR A 139 1.34 6.17 -11.02
N ALA A 140 1.56 7.10 -10.10
CA ALA A 140 0.52 7.92 -9.51
C ALA A 140 0.87 9.41 -9.61
N GLN A 141 -0.13 10.26 -9.87
CA GLN A 141 0.00 11.71 -10.02
C GLN A 141 -0.97 12.47 -9.10
N ALA A 142 -0.49 13.55 -8.47
CA ALA A 142 -1.31 14.41 -7.62
C ALA A 142 -1.82 15.63 -8.40
N ASN A 143 -3.10 15.62 -8.78
CA ASN A 143 -3.72 16.72 -9.53
C ASN A 143 -4.34 17.82 -8.64
N ASN A 144 -4.46 17.60 -7.33
CA ASN A 144 -5.19 18.51 -6.44
C ASN A 144 -4.27 19.53 -5.74
N ASN A 145 -4.73 20.78 -5.72
CA ASN A 145 -4.04 21.93 -5.13
C ASN A 145 -4.53 22.27 -3.71
N VAL A 146 -5.36 21.42 -3.10
CA VAL A 146 -5.89 21.63 -1.75
C VAL A 146 -5.07 20.80 -0.76
N ASN A 147 -4.14 21.46 -0.09
CA ASN A 147 -3.31 20.83 0.93
C ASN A 147 -4.06 20.83 2.26
N ILE A 148 -4.33 19.65 2.81
CA ILE A 148 -4.88 19.49 4.16
C ILE A 148 -3.69 19.25 5.09
N CYS A 149 -3.43 20.19 6.00
CA CYS A 149 -2.31 20.07 6.95
C CYS A 149 -2.73 19.40 8.26
N VAL A 150 -3.98 19.58 8.68
CA VAL A 150 -4.52 19.03 9.93
C VAL A 150 -5.94 18.57 9.67
N ILE A 151 -6.27 17.36 10.11
CA ILE A 151 -7.61 16.80 10.03
C ILE A 151 -7.97 16.09 11.35
N GLY A 152 -9.09 16.50 11.96
CA GLY A 152 -9.74 15.73 13.03
C GLY A 152 -10.72 14.74 12.41
N LEU A 153 -10.42 13.43 12.49
CA LEU A 153 -11.19 12.39 11.79
C LEU A 153 -12.49 11.98 12.51
N GLU A 154 -12.53 12.10 13.84
CA GLU A 154 -13.65 11.68 14.67
C GLU A 154 -14.91 12.53 14.42
N ARG A 155 -16.09 11.91 14.40
CA ARG A 155 -17.36 12.55 14.02
C ARG A 155 -18.20 13.00 15.21
N ALA A 156 -18.09 12.32 16.35
CA ALA A 156 -18.93 12.56 17.53
C ALA A 156 -18.23 13.39 18.61
N ASP A 157 -16.89 13.33 18.69
CA ASP A 157 -16.17 13.96 19.78
C ASP A 157 -16.22 15.47 19.75
N LYS A 158 -16.31 16.06 20.94
CA LYS A 158 -16.14 17.50 21.14
C LYS A 158 -14.64 17.79 21.03
N ALA A 159 -14.29 18.84 20.28
CA ALA A 159 -12.91 19.32 20.17
C ALA A 159 -11.91 18.34 19.52
N THR A 160 -12.26 17.75 18.38
CA THR A 160 -11.33 16.87 17.65
C THR A 160 -10.05 17.57 17.21
N VAL A 161 -10.10 18.89 17.08
CA VAL A 161 -8.92 19.76 17.02
C VAL A 161 -9.05 20.80 18.12
N SER A 162 -8.23 20.65 19.18
CA SER A 162 -8.22 21.54 20.35
C SER A 162 -6.85 22.22 20.50
N LEU A 163 -6.83 23.54 20.51
CA LEU A 163 -5.67 24.34 20.85
C LEU A 163 -5.93 25.07 22.17
N GLU A 164 -5.04 24.90 23.14
CA GLU A 164 -5.21 25.46 24.49
C GLU A 164 -4.00 26.29 24.92
N THR A 165 -4.23 27.20 25.86
CA THR A 165 -3.23 28.01 26.56
C THR A 165 -2.35 28.87 25.64
N ASN A 166 -1.31 28.32 25.03
CA ASN A 166 -0.35 28.99 24.15
C ASN A 166 -0.01 28.15 22.89
N ALA A 167 -0.83 27.17 22.53
CA ALA A 167 -0.59 26.31 21.37
C ALA A 167 -0.66 27.12 20.06
N VAL A 168 0.29 26.88 19.14
CA VAL A 168 0.37 27.60 17.86
C VAL A 168 0.40 26.60 16.71
N ILE A 169 -0.55 26.73 15.79
CA ILE A 169 -0.55 26.05 14.49
C ILE A 169 -0.33 27.11 13.41
N SER A 170 0.74 26.95 12.63
CA SER A 170 1.10 27.85 11.53
C SER A 170 1.11 27.10 10.19
N ALA A 171 0.00 27.17 9.48
CA ALA A 171 -0.24 26.49 8.21
C ALA A 171 -0.83 27.44 7.14
N PRO A 172 -0.13 28.57 6.80
CA PRO A 172 -0.69 29.65 5.99
C PRO A 172 -1.04 29.28 4.53
N LYS A 173 -0.53 28.14 4.02
CA LYS A 173 -0.77 27.63 2.65
C LYS A 173 -1.57 26.32 2.65
N CYS A 174 -2.33 26.08 3.70
CA CYS A 174 -2.96 24.81 3.99
C CYS A 174 -4.34 25.01 4.58
N SER A 175 -5.19 24.01 4.37
CA SER A 175 -6.50 23.88 4.99
C SER A 175 -6.45 23.01 6.24
N LEU A 176 -7.30 23.34 7.21
CA LEU A 176 -7.51 22.59 8.43
C LEU A 176 -8.97 22.12 8.46
N TYR A 177 -9.17 20.84 8.71
CA TYR A 177 -10.50 20.22 8.73
C TYR A 177 -10.80 19.56 10.08
N SER A 178 -12.08 19.62 10.49
CA SER A 178 -12.64 18.83 11.58
C SER A 178 -13.90 18.14 11.09
N ASN A 179 -13.93 16.81 11.12
CA ASN A 179 -15.11 16.00 10.78
C ASN A 179 -16.15 15.93 11.90
N SER A 180 -15.88 16.56 13.04
CA SER A 180 -16.79 16.51 14.18
C SER A 180 -18.05 17.32 13.91
N SER A 181 -19.21 16.69 14.10
CA SER A 181 -20.54 17.30 14.01
C SER A 181 -20.96 18.04 15.28
N SER A 182 -20.12 18.03 16.32
CA SER A 182 -20.40 18.74 17.58
C SER A 182 -20.40 20.26 17.38
N THR A 183 -21.17 20.98 18.21
CA THR A 183 -21.21 22.46 18.23
C THR A 183 -19.87 23.12 18.54
N SER A 184 -18.92 22.34 19.09
CA SER A 184 -17.54 22.74 19.37
C SER A 184 -16.56 21.73 18.76
N GLY A 185 -16.70 21.44 17.47
CA GLY A 185 -15.83 20.51 16.74
C GLY A 185 -14.39 21.01 16.56
N LEU A 186 -14.22 22.34 16.55
CA LEU A 186 -12.92 23.02 16.54
C LEU A 186 -12.83 23.97 17.74
N ILE A 187 -11.80 23.85 18.57
CA ILE A 187 -11.62 24.72 19.75
C ILE A 187 -10.25 25.39 19.72
N SER A 188 -10.23 26.71 19.93
CA SER A 188 -9.01 27.47 20.18
C SER A 188 -9.21 28.40 21.39
N SER A 189 -8.60 28.09 22.53
CA SER A 189 -8.78 28.77 23.81
C SER A 189 -7.49 29.46 24.33
N GLY A 190 -7.63 30.37 25.29
CA GLY A 190 -6.49 31.10 25.87
C GLY A 190 -5.83 32.10 24.90
N ASN A 191 -4.51 31.99 24.77
CA ASN A 191 -3.66 32.70 23.80
C ASN A 191 -3.23 31.79 22.63
N ALA A 192 -3.95 30.69 22.40
CA ALA A 192 -3.67 29.82 21.27
C ALA A 192 -3.89 30.54 19.93
N LYS A 193 -3.05 30.24 18.95
CA LYS A 193 -3.08 30.87 17.63
C LYS A 193 -3.16 29.83 16.52
N LEU A 194 -4.25 29.87 15.77
CA LEU A 194 -4.47 29.06 14.58
C LEU A 194 -4.36 29.94 13.34
N THR A 195 -3.39 29.61 12.49
CA THR A 195 -3.16 30.25 11.19
C THR A 195 -3.31 29.21 10.10
N ALA A 196 -4.37 29.29 9.30
CA ALA A 196 -4.62 28.42 8.16
C ALA A 196 -5.17 29.24 6.99
N GLN A 197 -4.98 28.76 5.75
CA GLN A 197 -5.59 29.37 4.57
C GLN A 197 -7.12 29.20 4.58
N LEU A 198 -7.58 28.06 5.09
CA LEU A 198 -9.00 27.75 5.29
C LEU A 198 -9.13 26.89 6.54
N SER A 199 -10.08 27.21 7.41
CA SER A 199 -10.43 26.39 8.57
C SER A 199 -11.88 25.94 8.41
N CYS A 200 -12.13 24.63 8.38
CA CYS A 200 -13.46 24.05 8.16
C CYS A 200 -13.83 23.09 9.30
N SER A 201 -15.03 23.23 9.84
CA SER A 201 -15.62 22.30 10.82
C SER A 201 -16.93 21.77 10.26
N ALA A 202 -17.18 20.46 10.37
CA ALA A 202 -18.45 19.85 9.97
C ALA A 202 -19.60 20.26 10.91
N GLY A 203 -19.29 20.53 12.18
CA GLY A 203 -20.19 21.09 13.17
C GLY A 203 -19.89 22.55 13.42
N GLY A 204 -19.71 22.92 14.68
CA GLY A 204 -19.39 24.29 15.10
C GLY A 204 -17.94 24.47 15.53
N TYR A 205 -17.61 25.70 15.95
CA TYR A 205 -16.31 26.06 16.52
C TYR A 205 -16.49 26.90 17.79
N SER A 206 -15.47 26.90 18.64
CA SER A 206 -15.42 27.69 19.88
C SER A 206 -14.07 28.39 20.03
N GLY A 207 -14.07 29.63 20.50
CA GLY A 207 -12.86 30.43 20.68
C GLY A 207 -13.07 31.90 20.34
N ALA A 208 -12.17 32.75 20.84
CA ALA A 208 -12.20 34.17 20.52
C ALA A 208 -11.68 34.41 19.08
N PRO A 209 -12.24 35.37 18.32
CA PRO A 209 -11.78 35.68 16.96
C PRO A 209 -10.27 35.97 16.86
N LYS A 210 -9.67 36.54 17.92
CA LYS A 210 -8.21 36.80 18.01
C LYS A 210 -7.35 35.53 17.87
N ASN A 211 -7.92 34.36 18.16
CA ASN A 211 -7.21 33.08 18.09
C ASN A 211 -7.16 32.55 16.65
N TYR A 212 -7.96 33.12 15.73
CA TYR A 212 -8.04 32.75 14.32
C TYR A 212 -7.50 33.90 13.46
N ASN A 213 -6.33 33.69 12.84
CA ASN A 213 -5.52 34.82 12.36
C ASN A 213 -5.83 35.27 10.92
N TYR A 214 -6.58 34.49 10.14
CA TYR A 214 -6.92 34.80 8.73
C TYR A 214 -8.42 35.01 8.53
N ASP A 215 -9.22 34.03 8.94
CA ASP A 215 -10.67 34.09 8.85
C ASP A 215 -11.28 33.25 9.98
N VAL A 216 -12.55 33.52 10.29
CA VAL A 216 -13.32 32.67 11.19
C VAL A 216 -13.53 31.29 10.55
N PRO A 217 -13.54 30.20 11.33
CA PRO A 217 -13.78 28.87 10.79
C PRO A 217 -15.14 28.76 10.11
N LEU A 218 -15.17 28.18 8.91
CA LEU A 218 -16.40 27.82 8.22
C LEU A 218 -17.05 26.61 8.92
N THR A 219 -18.37 26.65 9.11
CA THR A 219 -19.16 25.54 9.67
C THR A 219 -19.85 24.75 8.57
N ASP A 220 -20.42 23.59 8.94
CA ASP A 220 -21.23 22.75 8.06
C ASP A 220 -20.48 22.19 6.83
N CYS A 221 -19.17 21.97 6.99
CA CYS A 221 -18.34 21.38 5.95
C CYS A 221 -18.60 19.87 5.78
N PRO A 222 -18.51 19.31 4.56
CA PRO A 222 -18.62 17.88 4.36
C PRO A 222 -17.45 17.15 5.03
N ALA A 223 -17.73 16.00 5.64
CA ALA A 223 -16.69 15.18 6.28
C ALA A 223 -15.74 14.60 5.23
N ILE A 224 -14.44 14.73 5.47
CA ILE A 224 -13.38 14.22 4.59
C ILE A 224 -12.96 12.83 5.05
N SER A 225 -12.85 11.89 4.11
CA SER A 225 -12.33 10.55 4.39
C SER A 225 -10.86 10.62 4.80
N ASP A 226 -10.42 9.74 5.69
CA ASP A 226 -9.04 9.73 6.18
C ASP A 226 -8.03 9.62 5.02
N PRO A 227 -7.20 10.66 4.77
CA PRO A 227 -6.22 10.64 3.71
C PRO A 227 -5.08 9.65 3.99
N MET A 228 -4.87 9.26 5.24
CA MET A 228 -3.79 8.39 5.71
C MET A 228 -4.25 6.95 6.03
N ALA A 229 -5.51 6.60 5.78
CA ALA A 229 -6.05 5.26 6.09
C ALA A 229 -5.27 4.10 5.44
N SER A 230 -4.67 4.33 4.27
CA SER A 230 -3.87 3.32 3.57
C SER A 230 -2.43 3.20 4.08
N ARG A 231 -1.98 4.12 4.95
CA ARG A 231 -0.59 4.18 5.39
C ARG A 231 -0.34 3.17 6.51
N PRO A 232 0.70 2.30 6.39
CA PRO A 232 1.07 1.43 7.48
C PRO A 232 1.65 2.22 8.67
N PRO A 233 1.46 1.73 9.92
CA PRO A 233 2.01 2.39 11.09
C PRO A 233 3.55 2.41 11.06
N PRO A 234 4.19 3.48 11.56
CA PRO A 234 5.65 3.56 11.65
C PRO A 234 6.20 2.50 12.61
N THR A 235 7.37 1.96 12.28
CA THR A 235 8.17 1.02 13.09
C THR A 235 9.15 1.74 14.00
#